data_AF-A0A518AVL2-F1
#
_entry.id   AF-A0A518AVL2-F1
#
_cell.length_a   1.000
_cell.length_b   1.000
_cell.length_c   1.000
_cell.angle_alpha   90.00
_cell.angle_beta   90.00
_cell.angle_gamma   90.00
#
_symmetry.space_group_name_H-M   'P 1'
#
loop_
_entity.id
_entity.type
_entity.pdbx_description
1 polymer ?
#
loop_
_entity_poly.entity_id
_entity_poly.type
_entity_poly.pdbx_seq_one_letter_code
_entity_poly.pdbx_strand_id
1 'polypeptide(L)'
;MNRPRFTDRLTRAPSKDGLVLSTPNGLEIGGAALEQLEELDDAIFAALDGDATALDRLSDLWHTVHREVDTPFVAESRAEYTRQARRVLDSALKLPENSLGRGFAALEVLGLVGQPQV
;
A
#
# COMPACT_ATOMS: atom_id res chain seq x y z
N MET A 1 4.22 -10.03 12.71
CA MET A 1 3.06 -10.08 11.78
C MET A 1 3.63 -10.50 10.42
N ASN A 2 3.11 -11.56 9.80
CA ASN A 2 3.57 -11.96 8.47
C ASN A 2 3.05 -10.91 7.46
N ARG A 3 3.94 -10.16 6.81
CA ARG A 3 3.60 -9.07 5.89
C ARG A 3 3.53 -9.65 4.48
N PRO A 4 2.35 -9.85 3.89
CA PRO A 4 2.28 -10.29 2.50
C PRO A 4 2.84 -9.16 1.63
N ARG A 5 3.96 -9.40 0.94
CA ARG A 5 4.52 -8.40 0.03
C ARG A 5 3.81 -8.48 -1.31
N PHE A 6 3.69 -7.35 -1.98
CA PHE A 6 3.20 -7.30 -3.36
C PHE A 6 3.96 -8.29 -4.28
N THR A 7 5.27 -8.43 -4.08
CA THR A 7 6.14 -9.38 -4.80
C THR A 7 5.76 -10.85 -4.62
N ASP A 8 5.11 -11.23 -3.52
CA ASP A 8 4.74 -12.62 -3.27
C ASP A 8 3.69 -13.14 -4.27
N ARG A 9 3.04 -12.22 -5.00
CA ARG A 9 2.03 -12.51 -6.01
C ARG A 9 2.54 -12.38 -7.45
N LEU A 10 3.79 -11.97 -7.63
CA LEU A 10 4.36 -11.69 -8.95
C LEU A 10 5.19 -12.85 -9.47
N THR A 11 5.05 -13.14 -10.76
CA THR A 11 5.92 -14.10 -11.44
C THR A 11 7.05 -13.34 -12.13
N ARG A 12 8.30 -13.67 -11.80
CA ARG A 12 9.49 -13.11 -12.47
C ARG A 12 9.58 -13.66 -13.89
N ALA A 13 9.56 -12.77 -14.88
CA ALA A 13 9.88 -13.11 -16.26
C ALA A 13 11.10 -12.29 -16.72
N PRO A 14 12.11 -12.92 -17.37
CA PRO A 14 13.17 -12.15 -17.99
C PRO A 14 12.61 -11.39 -19.21
N SER A 15 12.75 -10.06 -19.22
CA SER A 15 12.42 -9.21 -20.37
C SER A 15 13.68 -8.64 -21.01
N LYS A 16 13.58 -8.22 -22.28
CA LYS A 16 14.70 -7.69 -23.07
C LYS A 16 15.24 -6.35 -22.54
N ASP A 17 14.43 -5.59 -21.78
CA ASP A 17 14.77 -4.24 -21.30
C ASP A 17 15.06 -4.14 -19.79
N GLY A 18 15.08 -5.27 -19.06
CA GLY A 18 15.31 -5.31 -17.61
C GLY A 18 14.42 -6.32 -16.89
N LEU A 19 14.45 -6.32 -15.55
CA LEU A 19 13.56 -7.16 -14.74
C LEU A 19 12.13 -6.62 -14.87
N VAL A 20 11.27 -7.36 -15.57
CA VAL A 20 9.84 -7.06 -15.70
C VAL A 20 9.08 -8.14 -14.95
N LEU A 21 8.18 -7.72 -14.06
CA LEU A 21 7.33 -8.66 -13.34
C LEU A 21 5.96 -8.72 -13.99
N SER A 22 5.45 -9.92 -14.18
CA SER A 22 4.11 -10.12 -14.73
C SER A 22 3.14 -10.42 -13.60
N THR A 23 2.04 -9.66 -13.53
CA THR A 23 0.89 -10.02 -12.70
C THR A 23 0.17 -11.25 -13.26
N PRO A 24 -0.69 -11.91 -12.47
CA PRO A 24 -1.54 -13.01 -12.95
C PRO A 24 -2.39 -12.65 -14.19
N ASN A 25 -2.63 -11.36 -14.42
CA ASN A 25 -3.42 -10.84 -15.52
C ASN A 25 -2.58 -10.52 -16.77
N GLY A 26 -1.28 -10.80 -16.76
CA GLY A 26 -0.37 -10.55 -17.88
C GLY A 26 0.09 -9.10 -18.03
N LEU A 27 -0.19 -8.23 -17.05
CA LEU A 27 0.36 -6.87 -17.03
C LEU A 27 1.81 -6.89 -16.55
N GLU A 28 2.66 -6.18 -17.27
CA GLU A 28 4.08 -6.03 -17.01
C GLU A 28 4.36 -4.78 -16.20
N ILE A 29 5.08 -4.91 -15.09
CA ILE A 29 5.56 -3.77 -14.29
C ILE A 29 7.08 -3.69 -14.38
N GLY A 30 7.59 -2.48 -14.66
CA GLY A 30 9.01 -2.18 -14.65
C GLY A 30 9.56 -2.06 -13.22
N GLY A 31 10.86 -2.30 -13.05
CA GLY A 31 11.52 -2.30 -11.72
C GLY A 31 11.31 -1.01 -10.92
N ALA A 32 11.36 0.16 -11.54
CA ALA A 32 11.15 1.43 -10.85
C ALA A 32 9.72 1.60 -10.32
N ALA A 33 8.71 1.18 -11.10
CA ALA A 33 7.31 1.23 -10.68
C ALA A 33 7.03 0.22 -9.55
N LEU A 34 7.71 -0.93 -9.58
CA LEU A 34 7.66 -1.91 -8.50
C LEU A 34 8.25 -1.35 -7.21
N GLU A 35 9.42 -0.71 -7.26
CA GLU A 35 10.06 -0.11 -6.08
C GLU A 35 9.15 0.94 -5.43
N GLN A 36 8.47 1.77 -6.23
CA GLN A 36 7.49 2.73 -5.72
C GLN A 36 6.28 2.06 -5.04
N LEU A 37 5.77 0.96 -5.60
CA LEU A 37 4.70 0.19 -4.96
C LEU A 37 5.16 -0.44 -3.65
N GLU A 38 6.39 -0.97 -3.59
CA GLU A 38 6.95 -1.54 -2.36
C GLU A 38 7.14 -0.47 -1.28
N GLU A 39 7.63 0.71 -1.65
CA GLU A 39 7.79 1.84 -0.73
C GLU A 39 6.43 2.30 -0.18
N LEU A 40 5.41 2.36 -1.04
CA LEU A 40 4.04 2.65 -0.61
C LEU A 40 3.50 1.57 0.34
N ASP A 41 3.73 0.30 0.04
CA ASP A 41 3.32 -0.84 0.86
C ASP A 41 3.92 -0.74 2.27
N ASP A 42 5.24 -0.55 2.33
CA ASP A 42 5.97 -0.40 3.59
C ASP A 42 5.50 0.82 4.39
N ALA A 43 5.26 1.96 3.73
CA ALA A 43 4.76 3.16 4.38
C ALA A 43 3.34 2.96 4.96
N ILE A 44 2.42 2.34 4.21
CA ILE A 44 1.06 2.04 4.69
C ILE A 44 1.12 1.14 5.92
N PHE A 45 1.86 0.04 5.86
CA PHE A 45 1.90 -0.91 6.97
C PHE A 45 2.64 -0.36 8.19
N ALA A 46 3.69 0.45 8.00
CA ALA A 46 4.38 1.13 9.09
C ALA A 46 3.44 2.15 9.77
N ALA A 47 2.72 2.97 9.00
CA ALA A 47 1.73 3.91 9.53
C ALA A 47 0.65 3.18 10.34
N LEU A 48 0.11 2.08 9.82
CA LEU A 48 -0.89 1.25 10.52
C LEU A 48 -0.35 0.58 11.80
N ASP A 49 0.97 0.37 11.92
CA ASP A 49 1.62 -0.11 13.14
C ASP A 49 1.93 1.04 14.14
N GLY A 50 1.70 2.29 13.75
CA GLY A 50 1.84 3.49 14.59
C GLY A 50 3.09 4.33 14.30
N ASP A 51 3.78 4.11 13.17
CA ASP A 51 4.88 4.97 12.75
C ASP A 51 4.35 6.31 12.20
N ALA A 52 4.52 7.37 12.97
CA ALA A 52 4.11 8.72 12.59
C ALA A 52 4.91 9.26 11.39
N THR A 53 6.18 8.88 11.25
CA THR A 53 7.02 9.34 10.13
C THR A 53 6.56 8.71 8.82
N ALA A 54 6.15 7.44 8.88
CA ALA A 54 5.55 6.76 7.73
C ALA A 54 4.21 7.40 7.34
N LEU A 55 3.39 7.77 8.32
CA LEU A 55 2.11 8.45 8.09
C LEU A 55 2.30 9.83 7.43
N ASP A 56 3.27 10.63 7.90
CA ASP A 56 3.55 11.97 7.36
C ASP A 56 3.93 11.92 5.86
N ARG A 57 4.62 10.87 5.43
CA ARG A 57 5.07 10.69 4.04
C ARG A 57 4.02 10.02 3.15
N LEU A 58 2.98 9.44 3.75
CA LEU A 58 2.07 8.56 3.05
C LEU A 58 1.28 9.27 1.95
N SER A 59 0.87 10.52 2.21
CA SER A 59 0.15 11.33 1.22
C SER A 59 1.02 11.57 -0.02
N ASP A 60 2.26 12.01 0.14
CA ASP A 60 3.16 12.31 -0.98
C ASP A 60 3.50 11.06 -1.78
N LEU A 61 3.74 9.94 -1.09
CA LEU A 61 3.98 8.63 -1.72
C LEU A 61 2.77 8.16 -2.52
N TRP A 62 1.56 8.26 -1.95
CA TRP A 62 0.32 7.86 -2.63
C TRP A 62 0.11 8.64 -3.92
N HIS A 63 0.28 9.96 -3.90
CA HIS A 63 0.13 10.78 -5.10
C HIS A 63 1.22 10.50 -6.16
N THR A 64 2.46 10.28 -5.71
CA THR A 64 3.59 9.95 -6.61
C THR A 64 3.35 8.63 -7.31
N VAL A 65 3.04 7.58 -6.55
CA VAL A 65 2.75 6.24 -7.07
C VAL A 65 1.54 6.27 -7.99
N HIS A 66 0.49 7.00 -7.64
CA HIS A 66 -0.69 7.09 -8.51
C HIS A 66 -0.40 7.78 -9.85
N ARG A 67 0.58 8.69 -9.90
CA ARG A 67 0.97 9.39 -11.14
C ARG A 67 1.91 8.55 -12.00
N GLU A 68 2.74 7.72 -11.37
CA GLU A 68 3.89 7.07 -12.02
C GLU A 68 3.71 5.56 -12.23
N VAL A 69 2.76 4.94 -11.52
CA VAL A 69 2.45 3.51 -11.62
C VAL A 69 1.06 3.31 -12.22
N ASP A 70 0.94 2.37 -13.16
CA ASP A 70 -0.33 2.06 -13.81
C ASP A 70 -1.42 1.66 -12.79
N THR A 71 -2.60 2.25 -12.97
CA THR A 71 -3.77 2.09 -12.08
C THR A 71 -4.11 0.64 -11.69
N PRO A 72 -4.01 -0.37 -12.57
CA PRO A 72 -4.33 -1.75 -12.20
C PRO A 72 -3.49 -2.30 -11.02
N PHE A 73 -2.20 -1.95 -10.94
CA PHE A 73 -1.34 -2.44 -9.86
C PHE A 73 -1.66 -1.79 -8.53
N VAL A 74 -1.96 -0.48 -8.53
CA VAL A 74 -2.41 0.26 -7.34
C VAL A 74 -3.77 -0.27 -6.87
N ALA A 75 -4.68 -0.57 -7.81
CA ALA A 75 -6.01 -1.07 -7.51
C ALA A 75 -6.00 -2.45 -6.83
N GLU A 76 -5.08 -3.34 -7.21
CA GLU A 76 -4.93 -4.65 -6.58
C GLU A 76 -4.53 -4.54 -5.10
N SER A 77 -3.54 -3.69 -4.81
CA SER A 77 -3.04 -3.46 -3.44
C SER A 77 -4.02 -2.66 -2.57
N ARG A 78 -4.78 -1.74 -3.18
CA ARG A 78 -5.79 -0.90 -2.50
C ARG A 78 -6.80 -1.70 -1.67
N ALA A 79 -7.23 -2.86 -2.17
CA ALA A 79 -8.18 -3.71 -1.46
C ALA A 79 -7.59 -4.28 -0.16
N GLU A 80 -6.30 -4.63 -0.15
CA GLU A 80 -5.59 -5.08 1.05
C GLU A 80 -5.39 -3.94 2.04
N TYR A 81 -4.97 -2.75 1.57
CA TYR A 81 -4.82 -1.57 2.42
C TYR A 81 -6.11 -1.22 3.14
N THR A 82 -7.22 -1.24 2.41
CA THR A 82 -8.56 -0.99 2.97
C THR A 82 -8.92 -2.04 4.03
N ARG A 83 -8.67 -3.32 3.75
CA ARG A 83 -8.93 -4.41 4.71
C ARG A 83 -8.11 -4.24 5.98
N GLN A 84 -6.82 -3.96 5.85
CA GLN A 84 -5.93 -3.84 7.01
C GLN A 84 -6.26 -2.60 7.83
N ALA A 85 -6.50 -1.46 7.20
CA ALA A 85 -6.87 -0.23 7.90
C ALA A 85 -8.18 -0.39 8.67
N ARG A 86 -9.20 -1.03 8.08
CA ARG A 86 -10.44 -1.39 8.80
C ARG A 86 -10.18 -2.25 10.04
N ARG A 87 -9.35 -3.29 9.90
CA ARG A 87 -8.98 -4.18 11.01
C ARG A 87 -8.29 -3.43 12.15
N VAL A 88 -7.39 -2.50 11.82
CA VAL A 88 -6.69 -1.68 12.81
C VAL A 88 -7.65 -0.72 13.49
N LEU A 89 -8.53 -0.06 12.74
CA LEU A 89 -9.57 0.82 13.29
C LEU A 89 -10.50 0.08 14.25
N ASP A 90 -11.04 -1.07 13.85
CA ASP A 90 -11.92 -1.89 14.68
C ASP A 90 -11.24 -2.33 15.98
N SER A 91 -9.94 -2.58 15.92
CA SER A 91 -9.14 -2.97 17.08
C SER A 91 -8.88 -1.77 17.99
N ALA A 92 -8.59 -0.60 17.42
CA ALA A 92 -8.37 0.64 18.16
C ALA A 92 -9.63 1.11 18.90
N LEU A 93 -10.80 0.95 18.30
CA LEU A 93 -12.09 1.28 18.92
C LEU A 93 -12.42 0.38 20.11
N LYS A 94 -11.94 -0.87 20.13
CA LYS A 94 -12.17 -1.83 21.22
C LYS A 94 -11.22 -1.63 22.42
N LEU A 95 -10.03 -1.10 22.19
CA LEU A 95 -8.98 -0.91 23.20
C LEU A 95 -8.39 0.52 23.14
N PRO A 96 -9.16 1.55 23.56
CA PRO A 96 -8.84 2.95 23.26
C PRO A 96 -7.60 3.49 24.00
N GLU A 97 -7.27 2.95 25.18
CA GLU A 97 -6.28 3.53 26.09
C GLU A 97 -4.85 3.61 25.52
N ASN A 98 -4.51 2.82 24.49
CA ASN A 98 -3.18 2.83 23.84
C ASN A 98 -3.24 2.80 22.31
N SER A 99 -4.40 3.08 21.71
CA SER A 99 -4.62 2.82 20.27
C SER A 99 -5.02 4.04 19.45
N LEU A 100 -5.06 5.23 20.05
CA LEU A 100 -5.48 6.46 19.36
C LEU A 100 -4.63 6.75 18.12
N GLY A 101 -3.31 6.71 18.22
CA GLY A 101 -2.41 6.95 17.08
C GLY A 101 -2.64 5.98 15.92
N ARG A 102 -2.84 4.69 16.23
CA ARG A 102 -3.16 3.66 15.22
C ARG A 102 -4.55 3.83 14.62
N GLY A 103 -5.52 4.28 15.43
CA GLY A 103 -6.87 4.62 14.97
C GLY A 103 -6.86 5.79 13.97
N PHE A 104 -6.11 6.85 14.27
CA PHE A 104 -5.92 7.98 13.35
C PHE A 104 -5.20 7.55 12.07
N ALA A 105 -4.09 6.81 12.16
CA ALA A 105 -3.40 6.29 10.99
C ALA A 105 -4.31 5.43 10.10
N ALA A 106 -5.17 4.60 10.71
CA ALA A 106 -6.15 3.81 9.97
C ALA A 106 -7.20 4.68 9.24
N LEU A 107 -7.67 5.76 9.87
CA LEU A 107 -8.60 6.70 9.24
C LEU A 107 -7.95 7.44 8.07
N GLU A 108 -6.70 7.89 8.22
CA GLU A 108 -5.94 8.54 7.16
C GLU A 108 -5.73 7.61 5.97
N VAL A 109 -5.28 6.37 6.21
CA VAL A 109 -5.14 5.36 5.15
C VAL A 109 -6.47 5.13 4.46
N LEU A 110 -7.58 4.99 5.20
CA LEU A 110 -8.92 4.82 4.60
C LEU A 110 -9.37 6.04 3.79
N GLY A 111 -9.03 7.25 4.22
CA GLY A 111 -9.29 8.48 3.50
C GLY A 111 -8.56 8.52 2.16
N LEU A 112 -7.26 8.22 2.17
CA LEU A 112 -6.40 8.16 0.98
C LEU A 112 -6.82 7.07 0.00
N VAL A 113 -6.93 5.83 0.47
CA VAL A 113 -7.29 4.69 -0.39
C VAL A 113 -8.78 4.63 -0.68
N GLY A 114 -9.61 5.45 -0.05
CA GLY A 114 -11.07 5.49 -0.24
C GLY A 114 -11.51 6.40 -1.39
N GLN A 115 -10.67 7.33 -1.84
CA GLN A 115 -11.09 8.33 -2.82
C GLN A 115 -11.35 7.70 -4.21
N PRO A 116 -12.42 8.11 -4.92
CA PRO A 116 -12.57 7.81 -6.33
C PRO A 116 -11.42 8.49 -7.09
N GLN A 117 -10.67 7.70 -7.88
CA GLN A 117 -9.60 8.22 -8.72
C GLN A 117 -10.27 9.00 -9.86
N VAL A 118 -10.02 10.31 -9.95
CA VAL A 118 -10.60 11.23 -10.95
C VAL A 118 -9.69 11.31 -12.17
#